data_AF-A0A3B9PKR6-F1
#
_entry.id   AF-A0A3B9PKR6-F1
#
_cell.length_a   1.000
_cell.length_b   1.000
_cell.length_c   1.000
_cell.angle_alpha   90.00
_cell.angle_beta   90.00
_cell.angle_gamma   90.00
#
_symmetry.space_group_name_H-M   'P 1'
#
loop_
_entity.id
_entity.type
_entity.pdbx_description
1 polymer ?
#
loop_
_entity_poly.entity_id
_entity_poly.type
_entity_poly.pdbx_seq_one_letter_code
_entity_poly.pdbx_strand_id
1 'polypeptide(L)'
;MHLIRSTLFAIILALVTIPYALFGILIFWAPPMTRHRLITTWVPIMMWVIRHVLGIRYRVIGRENLPATPAVVLAKHQSAWETIALQQILPPLCYV
;
A
#
# COMPACT_ATOMS: atom_id res chain seq x y z
N MET A 1 6.38 12.39 21.59
CA MET A 1 6.73 12.60 20.16
C MET A 1 6.17 11.53 19.24
N HIS A 2 6.23 10.24 19.58
CA HIS A 2 5.64 9.17 18.76
C HIS A 2 4.11 9.26 18.63
N LEU A 3 3.40 9.65 19.70
CA LEU A 3 1.94 9.81 19.66
C LEU A 3 1.52 10.87 18.63
N ILE A 4 2.14 12.05 18.63
CA ILE A 4 1.83 13.14 17.67
C ILE A 4 2.00 12.66 16.23
N ARG A 5 3.13 12.02 15.91
CA ARG A 5 3.41 11.52 14.55
C ARG A 5 2.43 10.43 14.13
N SER A 6 2.08 9.54 15.05
CA SER A 6 1.14 8.43 14.79
C SER A 6 -0.29 8.93 14.62
N THR A 7 -0.72 9.89 15.44
CA THR A 7 -2.04 10.55 15.30
C THR A 7 -2.12 11.34 14.00
N LEU A 8 -1.09 12.12 13.68
CA LEU A 8 -1.01 12.84 12.41
C LEU A 8 -1.08 11.88 11.22
N PHE A 9 -0.34 10.78 11.26
CA PHE A 9 -0.41 9.73 10.25
C PHE A 9 -1.82 9.14 10.13
N ALA A 10 -2.48 8.83 11.25
CA ALA A 10 -3.83 8.26 11.25
C ALA A 10 -4.86 9.23 10.62
N ILE A 11 -4.75 10.53 10.90
CA ILE A 11 -5.59 11.56 10.29
C ILE A 11 -5.35 11.62 8.78
N ILE A 12 -4.08 11.70 8.33
CA ILE A 12 -3.74 11.74 6.91
C ILE A 12 -4.22 10.46 6.21
N LEU A 13 -4.00 9.29 6.82
CA LEU A 13 -4.46 8.01 6.31
C LEU A 13 -5.96 8.03 6.10
N ALA A 14 -6.76 8.47 7.07
CA ALA A 14 -8.21 8.56 6.94
C ALA A 14 -8.62 9.53 5.82
N LEU A 15 -8.07 10.74 5.82
CA LEU A 15 -8.38 11.79 4.84
C LEU A 15 -8.05 11.39 3.40
N VAL A 16 -7.00 10.59 3.19
CA VAL A 16 -6.62 10.10 1.86
C VAL A 16 -7.39 8.83 1.50
N THR A 17 -7.57 7.90 2.43
CA THR A 17 -8.19 6.59 2.16
C THR A 17 -9.69 6.70 1.89
N ILE A 18 -10.41 7.58 2.60
CA ILE A 18 -11.86 7.74 2.41
C ILE A 18 -12.20 8.17 0.96
N PRO A 19 -11.59 9.22 0.38
CA PRO A 19 -11.79 9.55 -1.02
C PRO A 19 -11.46 8.40 -1.99
N TYR A 20 -10.38 7.64 -1.73
CA TYR A 20 -10.03 6.50 -2.57
C TYR A 20 -11.03 5.36 -2.46
N ALA A 21 -11.60 5.11 -1.28
CA ALA A 21 -12.65 4.12 -1.08
C ALA A 21 -13.93 4.52 -1.84
N LEU A 22 -14.35 5.79 -1.72
CA LEU A 22 -15.48 6.33 -2.48
C LEU A 22 -15.24 6.25 -3.99
N PHE A 23 -14.04 6.65 -4.44
CA PHE A 23 -13.64 6.54 -5.83
C PHE A 23 -13.69 5.09 -6.32
N GLY A 24 -13.20 4.14 -5.51
CA GLY A 24 -13.24 2.70 -5.79
C GLY A 24 -14.66 2.16 -6.01
N ILE A 25 -15.64 2.68 -5.28
CA ILE A 25 -17.07 2.38 -5.47
C ILE A 25 -17.57 2.97 -6.80
N LEU A 26 -17.21 4.22 -7.13
CA LEU A 26 -17.66 4.88 -8.35
C LEU A 26 -17.15 4.19 -9.64
N ILE A 27 -15.98 3.56 -9.57
CA ILE A 27 -15.37 2.85 -10.70
C ILE A 27 -15.68 1.34 -10.71
N PHE A 28 -16.70 0.86 -9.97
CA PHE A 28 -16.98 -0.58 -9.85
C PHE A 28 -17.18 -1.29 -11.19
N TRP A 29 -17.71 -0.58 -12.19
CA TRP A 29 -18.00 -1.06 -13.54
C TRP A 29 -16.74 -1.22 -14.41
N ALA A 30 -15.62 -0.60 -14.02
CA ALA A 30 -14.39 -0.68 -14.80
C ALA A 30 -13.76 -2.09 -14.71
N PRO A 31 -13.00 -2.51 -15.73
CA PRO A 31 -12.34 -3.82 -15.74
C PRO A 31 -11.47 -4.05 -14.49
N PRO A 32 -11.36 -5.29 -13.96
CA PRO A 32 -10.67 -5.57 -12.71
C PRO A 32 -9.25 -5.01 -12.63
N MET A 33 -8.47 -5.17 -13.70
CA MET A 33 -7.08 -4.69 -13.74
C MET A 33 -6.99 -3.16 -13.81
N THR A 34 -7.96 -2.50 -14.44
CA THR A 34 -8.07 -1.04 -14.46
C THR A 34 -8.40 -0.51 -13.07
N ARG A 35 -9.37 -1.12 -12.38
CA ARG A 35 -9.70 -0.79 -10.98
C ARG A 35 -8.49 -0.98 -10.08
N HIS A 36 -7.78 -2.11 -10.21
CA HIS A 36 -6.58 -2.39 -9.42
C HIS A 36 -5.52 -1.30 -9.61
N ARG A 37 -5.18 -0.95 -10.86
CA ARG A 37 -4.21 0.11 -11.16
C ARG A 37 -4.63 1.47 -10.60
N LEU A 38 -5.91 1.84 -10.75
CA LEU A 38 -6.44 3.11 -10.26
C LEU A 38 -6.38 3.19 -8.73
N ILE A 39 -6.86 2.15 -8.03
CA ILE A 39 -6.88 2.12 -6.56
C ILE A 39 -5.46 2.06 -5.99
N THR A 40 -4.56 1.30 -6.61
CA THR A 40 -3.17 1.16 -6.12
C THR A 40 -2.32 2.42 -6.30
N THR A 41 -2.78 3.44 -7.03
CA THR A 41 -2.12 4.77 -7.03
C THR A 41 -2.11 5.43 -5.64
N TRP A 42 -2.98 5.00 -4.73
CA TRP A 42 -2.96 5.35 -3.31
C TRP A 42 -1.67 4.93 -2.60
N VAL A 43 -1.09 3.78 -2.98
CA VAL A 43 0.06 3.18 -2.28
C VAL A 43 1.28 4.09 -2.28
N PRO A 44 1.80 4.61 -3.41
CA PRO A 44 2.96 5.50 -3.39
C PRO A 44 2.72 6.78 -2.58
N ILE A 45 1.48 7.31 -2.55
CA ILE A 45 1.11 8.46 -1.72
C ILE A 45 1.30 8.10 -0.24
N MET A 46 0.73 6.98 0.20
CA MET A 46 0.84 6.57 1.59
C MET A 46 2.26 6.18 1.98
N MET A 47 3.03 5.56 1.08
CA MET A 47 4.45 5.26 1.32
C MET A 47 5.29 6.53 1.47
N TRP A 48 4.96 7.60 0.74
CA TRP A 48 5.56 8.92 0.95
C TRP A 48 5.20 9.49 2.33
N VAL A 49 3.93 9.42 2.73
CA VAL A 49 3.48 9.89 4.06
C VAL A 49 4.17 9.10 5.17
N ILE A 50 4.22 7.76 5.07
CA ILE A 50 4.92 6.89 6.03
C ILE A 50 6.38 7.30 6.20
N ARG A 51 7.08 7.57 5.09
CA ARG A 51 8.48 7.99 5.12
C ARG A 51 8.66 9.32 5.85
N HIS A 52 7.83 10.33 5.56
CA HIS A 52 8.06 11.69 6.06
C HIS A 52 7.41 11.93 7.43
N VAL A 53 6.23 11.38 7.68
CA VAL A 53 5.51 11.54 8.94
C VAL A 53 5.99 10.53 9.98
N LEU A 54 6.06 9.24 9.64
CA LEU A 54 6.49 8.19 10.59
C LEU A 54 8.01 7.98 10.60
N GLY A 55 8.72 8.43 9.57
CA GLY A 55 10.18 8.26 9.48
C GLY A 55 10.60 6.84 9.09
N ILE A 56 9.65 6.00 8.69
CA ILE A 56 9.92 4.60 8.35
C ILE A 56 10.52 4.54 6.95
N ARG A 57 11.73 3.98 6.86
CA ARG A 57 12.46 3.76 5.61
C ARG A 57 12.66 2.26 5.45
N TYR A 58 12.48 1.77 4.24
CA TYR A 58 12.68 0.37 3.91
C TYR A 58 13.63 0.23 2.72
N ARG A 59 14.23 -0.95 2.63
CA ARG A 59 15.04 -1.37 1.48
C ARG A 59 14.53 -2.73 1.04
N VAL A 60 14.45 -2.94 -0.27
CA VAL A 60 14.22 -4.26 -0.86
C VAL A 60 15.59 -4.86 -1.16
N ILE A 61 15.84 -6.05 -0.65
CA ILE A 61 17.06 -6.83 -0.88
C ILE A 61 16.62 -8.14 -1.55
N GLY A 62 17.32 -8.57 -2.61
CA GLY A 62 16.94 -9.79 -3.33
C GLY A 62 15.74 -9.62 -4.26
N ARG A 63 15.55 -8.45 -4.88
CA ARG A 63 14.44 -8.19 -5.81
C ARG A 63 14.52 -9.09 -7.05
N GLU A 64 15.73 -9.46 -7.43
CA GLU A 64 16.09 -10.41 -8.48
C GLU A 64 15.57 -11.84 -8.24
N ASN A 65 15.23 -12.19 -7.00
CA ASN A 65 14.66 -13.50 -6.68
C ASN A 65 13.16 -13.60 -6.97
N LEU A 66 12.52 -12.49 -7.38
CA LEU A 66 11.10 -12.49 -7.71
C LEU A 66 10.86 -13.26 -9.02
N PRO A 67 9.98 -14.27 -9.03
CA PRO A 67 9.67 -15.02 -10.24
C PRO A 67 8.93 -14.14 -11.24
N ALA A 68 9.14 -14.40 -12.53
CA ALA A 68 8.41 -13.75 -13.61
C ALA A 68 6.97 -14.27 -13.80
N THR A 69 6.64 -15.38 -13.13
CA THR A 69 5.34 -16.04 -13.17
C THR A 69 4.54 -15.78 -11.89
N PRO A 70 3.20 -15.97 -11.91
CA PRO A 70 2.41 -15.92 -10.68
C PRO A 70 2.97 -16.84 -9.60
N ALA A 71 3.06 -16.34 -8.37
CA ALA A 71 3.63 -17.06 -7.24
C ALA A 71 2.91 -16.69 -5.94
N VAL A 72 2.97 -17.58 -4.95
CA VAL A 72 2.50 -17.32 -3.59
C VAL A 72 3.67 -16.81 -2.77
N VAL A 73 3.55 -15.60 -2.22
CA VAL A 73 4.58 -15.01 -1.36
C VAL A 73 4.21 -15.20 0.10
N LEU A 74 5.05 -15.94 0.83
CA LEU A 74 4.91 -16.12 2.27
C LEU A 74 5.66 -15.00 3.00
N ALA A 75 4.91 -14.02 3.51
CA ALA A 75 5.46 -12.91 4.28
C ALA A 75 4.98 -12.99 5.74
N LYS A 76 5.91 -12.80 6.69
CA LYS A 76 5.54 -12.60 8.09
C LYS A 76 4.66 -11.35 8.20
N HIS A 77 3.53 -11.45 8.90
CA HIS A 77 2.66 -10.31 9.17
C HIS A 77 2.90 -9.78 10.57
N GLN A 78 3.78 -8.80 10.70
CA GLN A 78 4.18 -8.22 11.99
C GLN A 78 3.71 -6.77 12.16
N SER A 79 3.38 -6.08 11.06
CA SER A 79 2.85 -4.72 11.12
C SER A 79 1.81 -4.47 10.03
N ALA A 80 0.97 -3.46 10.27
CA ALA A 80 0.06 -2.92 9.28
C ALA A 80 0.81 -2.30 8.09
N TRP A 81 2.07 -1.93 8.26
CA TRP A 81 2.91 -1.38 7.20
C TRP A 81 3.03 -2.32 5.99
N GLU A 82 3.16 -3.63 6.21
CA GLU A 82 3.26 -4.63 5.14
C GLU A 82 2.05 -4.59 4.20
N THR A 83 0.85 -4.31 4.72
CA THR A 83 -0.39 -4.25 3.92
C THR A 83 -0.35 -3.15 2.85
N ILE A 84 0.45 -2.11 3.07
CA ILE A 84 0.64 -0.99 2.15
C ILE A 84 1.88 -1.23 1.29
N ALA A 85 3.01 -1.54 1.92
CA ALA A 85 4.29 -1.60 1.24
C ALA A 85 4.39 -2.74 0.23
N LEU A 86 3.87 -3.93 0.55
CA LEU A 86 3.89 -5.07 -0.37
C LEU A 86 3.12 -4.75 -1.66
N GLN A 87 2.07 -3.94 -1.54
CA GLN A 87 1.42 -3.09 -2.57
C GLN A 87 2.31 -2.75 -3.76
N GLN A 88 3.40 -2.09 -3.41
CA GLN A 88 4.36 -1.48 -4.30
C GLN A 88 5.56 -2.39 -4.60
N ILE A 89 5.90 -3.30 -3.69
CA ILE A 89 7.06 -4.20 -3.83
C ILE A 89 6.73 -5.35 -4.79
N LEU A 90 5.50 -5.89 -4.72
CA LEU A 90 5.02 -7.09 -5.41
C LEU A 90 3.78 -6.85 -6.33
N PRO A 91 3.70 -5.79 -7.15
CA PRO A 91 2.51 -5.52 -7.95
C PRO A 91 2.42 -6.42 -9.21
N PRO A 92 1.21 -6.84 -9.63
CA PRO A 92 -0.05 -6.81 -8.89
C PRO A 92 -0.11 -7.93 -7.83
N LEU A 93 -0.68 -7.64 -6.66
CA LEU A 93 -0.88 -8.65 -5.60
C LEU A 93 -2.34 -8.74 -5.15
N CYS A 94 -2.68 -9.90 -4.62
CA CYS A 94 -3.87 -10.14 -3.83
C CYS A 94 -3.43 -10.77 -2.49
N TYR A 95 -3.99 -10.30 -1.39
CA TYR A 95 -3.81 -10.95 -0.08
C TYR A 95 -4.77 -12.15 0.01
N VAL A 96 -4.31 -13.22 0.68
CA VAL A 96 -5.08 -14.44 0.98
C VAL A 96 -5.08 -14.63 2.49
#